data_AF-A0A0B4DCM6-F1
#
_entry.id   AF-A0A0B4DCM6-F1
#
_cell.length_a   1.000
_cell.length_b   1.000
_cell.length_c   1.000
_cell.angle_alpha   90.00
_cell.angle_beta   90.00
_cell.angle_gamma   90.00
#
_symmetry.space_group_name_H-M   'P 1'
#
loop_
_entity.id
_entity.type
_entity.pdbx_description
1 polymer ?
#
loop_
_entity_poly.entity_id
_entity_poly.type
_entity_poly.pdbx_seq_one_letter_code
_entity_poly.pdbx_strand_id
1 'polypeptide(L)'
;MKLKVFKILIAGVFITSNLSAQTSVIESIKKNPNKSFSYAELSVKEGGKWDGNKYIGGTFKNIQELTLPESHTDHSTYIRYEGIGLENNQIAYRLYLDWRNATDIFGKKVNTLVLPEVGQDGFESYHHDATWGQDVLKSGRTIGVGSYGRYDEQNDFVETFKIVKNTTVKVVNEKEQSYATINYKGWKTWGDAIDLQSKLTIFNKDRFVKVDLNLSNTISGLCTGIVAIKNIPLKQGISQNKKWAYIATYGNQTETKKDDNLGMAVFYPLENFDKYVKTKSTHTIVFKKTKNVSYYFLGAWSLEPNGLTTEESFYQDLDKKLEILDKNNQL
;
A
#
# COMPACT_ATOMS: atom_id res chain seq x y z
N MET A 1 -56.60 39.41 9.04
CA MET A 1 -56.01 39.05 7.75
C MET A 1 -54.51 38.83 7.96
N LYS A 2 -54.05 37.56 8.04
CA LYS A 2 -52.68 37.19 8.42
C LYS A 2 -51.78 37.16 7.17
N LEU A 3 -50.79 38.05 7.08
CA LEU A 3 -49.70 37.94 6.10
C LEU A 3 -48.65 36.94 6.61
N LYS A 4 -48.49 35.81 5.90
CA LYS A 4 -47.34 34.91 6.05
C LYS A 4 -46.26 35.34 5.07
N VAL A 5 -45.14 35.85 5.58
CA VAL A 5 -43.92 36.09 4.79
C VAL A 5 -43.17 34.77 4.69
N PHE A 6 -43.04 34.26 3.46
CA PHE A 6 -42.28 33.06 3.12
C PHE A 6 -40.78 33.38 3.26
N LYS A 7 -40.07 32.72 4.19
CA LYS A 7 -38.61 32.70 4.20
C LYS A 7 -38.15 31.70 3.14
N ILE A 8 -37.61 32.20 2.03
CA ILE A 8 -36.86 31.39 1.06
C ILE A 8 -35.52 31.06 1.73
N LEU A 9 -35.34 29.81 2.13
CA LEU A 9 -34.04 29.27 2.52
C LEU A 9 -33.27 29.01 1.23
N ILE A 10 -32.32 29.88 0.89
CA ILE A 10 -31.32 29.56 -0.15
C ILE A 10 -30.38 28.54 0.48
N ALA A 11 -30.59 27.27 0.17
CA ALA A 11 -29.62 26.21 0.44
C ALA A 11 -28.40 26.49 -0.45
N GLY A 12 -27.38 27.13 0.13
CA GLY A 12 -26.09 27.28 -0.51
C GLY A 12 -25.50 25.89 -0.76
N VAL A 13 -25.42 25.51 -2.03
CA VAL A 13 -24.65 24.35 -2.47
C VAL A 13 -23.18 24.68 -2.16
N PHE A 14 -22.65 24.08 -1.10
CA PHE A 14 -21.20 24.01 -0.91
C PHE A 14 -20.64 23.12 -2.03
N ILE A 15 -20.16 23.75 -3.10
CA ILE A 15 -19.33 23.08 -4.09
C ILE A 15 -18.02 22.76 -3.37
N THR A 16 -17.88 21.50 -2.95
CA THR A 16 -16.71 21.00 -2.24
C THR A 16 -15.47 21.17 -3.11
N SER A 17 -14.56 22.04 -2.72
CA SER A 17 -13.27 22.33 -3.36
C SER A 17 -12.30 21.14 -3.42
N ASN A 18 -12.66 19.98 -2.88
CA ASN A 18 -11.77 18.81 -2.78
C ASN A 18 -11.78 17.91 -4.03
N LEU A 19 -12.82 18.01 -4.87
CA LEU A 19 -12.92 17.19 -6.09
C LEU A 19 -11.94 17.63 -7.19
N SER A 20 -11.57 18.92 -7.23
CA SER A 20 -10.69 19.44 -8.27
C SER A 20 -9.24 18.96 -8.14
N ALA A 21 -8.79 18.61 -6.93
CA ALA A 21 -7.37 18.39 -6.68
C ALA A 21 -6.85 17.09 -7.33
N GLN A 22 -7.48 15.93 -7.12
CA GLN A 22 -7.01 14.70 -7.77
C GLN A 22 -7.20 14.72 -9.28
N THR A 23 -8.31 15.25 -9.78
CA THR A 23 -8.54 15.42 -11.23
C THR A 23 -7.44 16.28 -11.87
N SER A 24 -7.06 17.40 -11.25
CA SER A 24 -5.98 18.26 -11.75
C SER A 24 -4.61 17.56 -11.79
N VAL A 25 -4.31 16.72 -10.79
CA VAL A 25 -3.08 15.90 -10.76
C VAL A 25 -3.07 14.89 -11.90
N ILE A 26 -4.17 14.15 -12.08
CA ILE A 26 -4.35 13.18 -13.18
C ILE A 26 -4.14 13.86 -14.54
N GLU A 27 -4.82 14.99 -14.77
CA GLU A 27 -4.68 15.75 -16.02
C GLU A 27 -3.25 16.25 -16.24
N SER A 28 -2.60 16.76 -15.19
CA SER A 28 -1.22 17.24 -15.27
C SER A 28 -0.25 16.12 -15.65
N ILE A 29 -0.40 14.92 -15.08
CA ILE A 29 0.41 13.75 -15.42
C ILE A 29 0.11 13.31 -16.86
N LYS A 30 -1.16 13.18 -17.24
CA LYS A 30 -1.58 12.75 -18.60
C LYS A 30 -1.09 13.73 -19.69
N LYS A 31 -1.00 15.04 -19.40
CA LYS A 31 -0.45 16.05 -20.32
C LYS A 31 1.07 15.96 -20.48
N ASN A 32 1.78 15.29 -19.56
CA ASN A 32 3.25 15.19 -19.56
C ASN A 32 3.70 13.71 -19.45
N PRO A 33 3.33 12.83 -20.39
CA PRO A 33 3.50 11.37 -20.26
C PRO A 33 4.96 10.91 -20.13
N ASN A 34 5.91 11.74 -20.58
CA ASN A 34 7.35 11.44 -20.51
C ASN A 34 8.02 11.92 -19.22
N LYS A 35 7.29 12.61 -18.33
CA LYS A 35 7.83 13.12 -17.06
C LYS A 35 7.61 12.08 -15.97
N SER A 36 8.61 11.90 -15.11
CA SER A 36 8.44 11.10 -13.91
C SER A 36 7.36 11.68 -13.00
N PHE A 37 6.53 10.82 -12.43
CA PHE A 37 5.44 11.19 -11.55
C PHE A 37 5.38 10.26 -10.35
N SER A 38 4.76 10.73 -9.29
CA SER A 38 4.23 9.91 -8.20
C SER A 38 2.75 10.22 -8.07
N TYR A 39 1.97 9.25 -7.63
CA TYR A 39 0.54 9.40 -7.49
C TYR A 39 0.01 8.52 -6.35
N ALA A 40 -0.89 9.08 -5.55
CA ALA A 40 -1.64 8.38 -4.52
C ALA A 40 -3.12 8.70 -4.71
N GLU A 41 -3.96 7.67 -4.64
CA GLU A 41 -5.40 7.83 -4.77
C GLU A 41 -6.20 6.98 -3.79
N LEU A 42 -7.42 7.45 -3.59
CA LEU A 42 -8.47 6.79 -2.84
C LEU A 42 -9.78 7.10 -3.57
N SER A 43 -10.57 6.06 -3.83
CA SER A 43 -11.80 6.19 -4.61
C SER A 43 -12.90 5.33 -4.00
N VAL A 44 -14.08 5.90 -3.83
CA VAL A 44 -15.25 5.24 -3.23
C VAL A 44 -16.45 5.34 -4.15
N LYS A 45 -17.38 4.40 -4.04
CA LYS A 45 -18.66 4.50 -4.73
C LYS A 45 -19.53 5.59 -4.09
N GLU A 46 -20.08 6.47 -4.92
CA GLU A 46 -21.15 7.41 -4.55
C GLU A 46 -22.45 7.05 -5.27
N GLY A 47 -23.60 7.32 -4.63
CA GLY A 47 -24.92 7.07 -5.22
C GLY A 47 -25.43 5.62 -5.13
N GLY A 48 -24.73 4.74 -4.41
CA GLY A 48 -25.20 3.40 -4.06
C GLY A 48 -25.78 3.32 -2.64
N LYS A 49 -25.90 2.11 -2.10
CA LYS A 49 -26.38 1.87 -0.73
C LYS A 49 -25.71 0.66 -0.09
N TRP A 50 -25.62 0.68 1.24
CA TRP A 50 -25.23 -0.49 2.03
C TRP A 50 -26.36 -1.53 2.09
N ASP A 51 -25.99 -2.79 1.90
CA ASP A 51 -26.80 -3.99 2.14
C ASP A 51 -25.95 -4.95 2.98
N GLY A 52 -26.17 -4.92 4.30
CA GLY A 52 -25.24 -5.50 5.26
C GLY A 52 -23.83 -4.95 5.07
N ASN A 53 -22.88 -5.84 4.79
CA ASN A 53 -21.46 -5.50 4.61
C ASN A 53 -21.07 -5.21 3.15
N LYS A 54 -22.03 -5.18 2.22
CA LYS A 54 -21.78 -4.90 0.79
C LYS A 54 -22.36 -3.56 0.38
N TYR A 55 -21.67 -2.86 -0.53
CA TYR A 55 -22.14 -1.62 -1.12
C TYR A 55 -22.61 -1.84 -2.55
N ILE A 56 -23.91 -1.67 -2.79
CA ILE A 56 -24.58 -2.01 -4.04
C ILE A 56 -24.90 -0.75 -4.85
N GLY A 57 -24.64 -0.81 -6.17
CA GLY A 57 -24.82 0.32 -7.09
C GLY A 57 -23.77 1.42 -6.90
N GLY A 58 -24.03 2.60 -7.48
CA GLY A 58 -23.14 3.75 -7.40
C GLY A 58 -21.96 3.72 -8.39
N THR A 59 -21.22 4.82 -8.44
CA THR A 59 -20.06 5.02 -9.33
C THR A 59 -18.85 5.47 -8.54
N PHE A 60 -17.67 4.99 -8.90
CA PHE A 60 -16.44 5.37 -8.23
C PHE A 60 -16.11 6.85 -8.42
N LYS A 61 -15.66 7.48 -7.34
CA LYS A 61 -15.21 8.86 -7.32
C LYS A 61 -14.03 9.01 -6.39
N ASN A 62 -13.01 9.68 -6.91
CA ASN A 62 -11.80 10.02 -6.19
C ASN A 62 -12.08 11.00 -5.05
N ILE A 63 -11.57 10.68 -3.86
CA ILE A 63 -11.67 11.46 -2.64
C ILE A 63 -10.30 11.56 -1.96
N GLN A 64 -10.06 12.60 -1.16
CA GLN A 64 -8.78 12.79 -0.48
C GLN A 64 -8.74 12.19 0.93
N GLU A 65 -9.88 12.09 1.59
CA GLU A 65 -9.98 11.66 2.99
C GLU A 65 -11.20 10.76 3.17
N LEU A 66 -11.06 9.72 3.99
CA LEU A 66 -12.13 8.78 4.32
C LEU A 66 -12.03 8.37 5.77
N THR A 67 -13.15 8.40 6.49
CA THR A 67 -13.31 7.59 7.71
C THR A 67 -14.03 6.32 7.29
N LEU A 68 -13.45 5.15 7.61
CA LEU A 68 -14.06 3.88 7.21
C LEU A 68 -15.40 3.72 7.91
N PRO A 69 -16.50 3.47 7.17
CA PRO A 69 -17.78 3.20 7.78
C PRO A 69 -17.75 1.85 8.49
N GLU A 70 -18.52 1.71 9.57
CA GLU A 70 -18.54 0.50 10.41
C GLU A 70 -18.90 -0.78 9.62
N SER A 71 -19.74 -0.65 8.58
CA SER A 71 -20.13 -1.75 7.68
C SER A 71 -19.01 -2.21 6.73
N HIS A 72 -17.90 -1.48 6.66
CA HIS A 72 -16.81 -1.82 5.74
C HIS A 72 -15.99 -3.01 6.26
N THR A 73 -15.82 -3.99 5.39
CA THR A 73 -14.96 -5.16 5.56
C THR A 73 -14.41 -5.59 4.19
N ASP A 74 -13.64 -6.66 4.16
CA ASP A 74 -13.26 -7.35 2.93
C ASP A 74 -14.48 -7.60 2.02
N HIS A 75 -14.28 -7.39 0.73
CA HIS A 75 -15.28 -7.58 -0.32
C HIS A 75 -16.56 -6.72 -0.17
N SER A 76 -16.51 -5.59 0.57
CA SER A 76 -17.61 -4.63 0.59
C SER A 76 -17.87 -3.97 -0.78
N THR A 77 -16.88 -3.93 -1.67
CA THR A 77 -16.92 -3.23 -2.98
C THR A 77 -17.17 -1.72 -2.90
N TYR A 78 -17.10 -1.14 -1.71
CA TYR A 78 -17.30 0.30 -1.46
C TYR A 78 -16.11 1.13 -1.93
N ILE A 79 -14.90 0.67 -1.59
CA ILE A 79 -13.63 1.29 -1.98
C ILE A 79 -13.13 0.60 -3.25
N ARG A 80 -12.68 1.37 -4.25
CA ARG A 80 -12.18 0.81 -5.51
C ARG A 80 -10.98 -0.08 -5.24
N TYR A 81 -10.95 -1.24 -5.89
CA TYR A 81 -10.00 -2.34 -5.65
C TYR A 81 -9.75 -2.63 -4.15
N GLU A 82 -10.65 -2.25 -3.25
CA GLU A 82 -10.61 -2.47 -1.79
C GLU A 82 -9.57 -1.66 -0.98
N GLY A 83 -8.92 -0.65 -1.55
CA GLY A 83 -7.80 -0.03 -0.87
C GLY A 83 -7.40 1.37 -1.33
N ILE A 84 -6.23 1.80 -0.85
CA ILE A 84 -5.49 2.93 -1.43
C ILE A 84 -4.65 2.44 -2.60
N GLY A 85 -4.46 3.29 -3.60
CA GLY A 85 -3.53 3.07 -4.70
C GLY A 85 -2.32 3.99 -4.58
N LEU A 86 -1.12 3.47 -4.80
CA LEU A 86 0.13 4.22 -4.94
C LEU A 86 0.76 3.85 -6.27
N GLU A 87 1.17 4.83 -7.08
CA GLU A 87 1.73 4.58 -8.40
C GLU A 87 2.85 5.57 -8.77
N ASN A 88 3.83 5.07 -9.52
CA ASN A 88 4.73 5.90 -10.31
C ASN A 88 4.94 5.28 -11.70
N ASN A 89 5.92 5.78 -12.46
CA ASN A 89 6.19 5.29 -13.82
C ASN A 89 6.60 3.82 -13.90
N GLN A 90 7.04 3.19 -12.80
CA GLN A 90 7.59 1.83 -12.82
C GLN A 90 6.63 0.82 -12.23
N ILE A 91 5.89 1.19 -11.19
CA ILE A 91 5.07 0.25 -10.42
C ILE A 91 3.83 0.91 -9.83
N ALA A 92 2.82 0.10 -9.54
CA ALA A 92 1.71 0.47 -8.68
C ALA A 92 1.55 -0.53 -7.54
N TYR A 93 0.98 -0.08 -6.44
CA TYR A 93 0.65 -0.88 -5.26
C TYR A 93 -0.77 -0.60 -4.84
N ARG A 94 -1.41 -1.63 -4.29
CA ARG A 94 -2.61 -1.49 -3.48
C ARG A 94 -2.26 -1.80 -2.03
N LEU A 95 -2.77 -1.03 -1.09
CA LEU A 95 -2.87 -1.45 0.31
C LEU A 95 -4.36 -1.57 0.68
N TYR A 96 -4.78 -2.76 1.13
CA TYR A 96 -6.15 -3.00 1.59
C TYR A 96 -6.48 -2.11 2.79
N LEU A 97 -7.69 -1.55 2.79
CA LEU A 97 -8.19 -0.74 3.91
C LEU A 97 -9.11 -1.51 4.87
N ASP A 98 -9.16 -2.84 4.76
CA ASP A 98 -9.86 -3.71 5.70
C ASP A 98 -8.91 -4.41 6.68
N TRP A 99 -9.44 -5.36 7.45
CA TRP A 99 -8.71 -6.11 8.46
C TRP A 99 -7.45 -6.82 7.94
N ARG A 100 -7.37 -7.15 6.64
CA ARG A 100 -6.20 -7.79 6.02
C ARG A 100 -4.98 -6.88 6.08
N ASN A 101 -5.15 -5.58 5.81
CA ASN A 101 -4.07 -4.62 5.68
C ASN A 101 -2.89 -5.18 4.86
N ALA A 102 -3.15 -5.92 3.78
CA ALA A 102 -2.09 -6.47 2.94
C ALA A 102 -1.69 -5.47 1.86
N THR A 103 -0.43 -5.49 1.43
CA THR A 103 0.02 -4.71 0.27
C THR A 103 0.20 -5.63 -0.93
N ASP A 104 -0.58 -5.41 -1.97
CA ASP A 104 -0.46 -6.11 -3.25
C ASP A 104 0.30 -5.26 -4.27
N ILE A 105 0.78 -5.91 -5.33
CA ILE A 105 1.62 -5.31 -6.37
C ILE A 105 0.83 -5.31 -7.67
N PHE A 106 0.60 -4.12 -8.22
CA PHE A 106 0.09 -3.95 -9.57
C PHE A 106 1.29 -3.78 -10.51
N GLY A 107 1.64 -4.88 -11.18
CA GLY A 107 2.71 -4.91 -12.16
C GLY A 107 2.28 -4.18 -13.43
N LYS A 108 3.12 -3.27 -13.93
CA LYS A 108 2.80 -2.42 -15.08
C LYS A 108 3.59 -2.85 -16.31
N LYS A 109 2.96 -2.89 -17.48
CA LYS A 109 3.59 -3.04 -18.81
C LYS A 109 3.81 -1.71 -19.53
N VAL A 110 3.43 -0.61 -18.88
CA VAL A 110 3.50 0.76 -19.40
C VAL A 110 4.14 1.67 -18.37
N ASN A 111 4.66 2.81 -18.81
CA ASN A 111 5.26 3.82 -17.92
C ASN A 111 4.33 5.03 -17.63
N THR A 112 3.11 5.00 -18.16
CA THR A 112 2.08 6.03 -17.99
C THR A 112 1.26 5.78 -16.72
N LEU A 113 0.43 6.75 -16.33
CA LEU A 113 -0.51 6.64 -15.21
C LEU A 113 -1.66 5.67 -15.54
N VAL A 114 -1.92 4.68 -14.68
CA VAL A 114 -2.91 3.62 -14.91
C VAL A 114 -4.00 3.56 -13.83
N LEU A 115 -3.67 3.85 -12.57
CA LEU A 115 -4.58 3.65 -11.44
C LEU A 115 -5.96 4.30 -11.60
N PRO A 116 -6.12 5.50 -12.20
CA PRO A 116 -7.46 6.08 -12.42
C PRO A 116 -8.42 5.18 -13.21
N GLU A 117 -7.90 4.29 -14.05
CA GLU A 117 -8.70 3.41 -14.92
C GLU A 117 -8.87 1.99 -14.34
N VAL A 118 -8.08 1.60 -13.34
CA VAL A 118 -8.07 0.23 -12.76
C VAL A 118 -9.34 -0.04 -11.94
N GLY A 119 -10.01 -1.18 -12.17
CA GLY A 119 -11.16 -1.62 -11.36
C GLY A 119 -12.44 -0.79 -11.53
N GLN A 120 -12.56 -0.06 -12.65
CA GLN A 120 -13.77 0.68 -13.03
C GLN A 120 -14.84 -0.24 -13.64
N ASP A 121 -14.41 -1.34 -14.24
CA ASP A 121 -15.17 -2.25 -15.09
C ASP A 121 -15.52 -3.59 -14.42
N GLY A 122 -15.49 -3.62 -13.09
CA GLY A 122 -15.83 -4.80 -12.30
C GLY A 122 -14.84 -5.04 -11.16
N PHE A 123 -15.25 -5.86 -10.18
CA PHE A 123 -14.46 -6.11 -8.98
C PHE A 123 -13.20 -6.95 -9.26
N GLU A 124 -13.21 -7.80 -10.29
CA GLU A 124 -12.11 -8.74 -10.58
C GLU A 124 -11.24 -8.32 -11.79
N SER A 125 -11.59 -7.26 -12.50
CA SER A 125 -10.99 -6.94 -13.81
C SER A 125 -9.47 -6.75 -13.77
N TYR A 126 -8.97 -6.20 -12.67
CA TYR A 126 -7.54 -5.94 -12.47
C TYR A 126 -6.72 -7.20 -12.14
N HIS A 127 -7.36 -8.34 -11.87
CA HIS A 127 -6.68 -9.65 -11.72
C HIS A 127 -6.39 -10.32 -13.06
N HIS A 128 -6.84 -9.74 -14.18
CA HIS A 128 -6.69 -10.31 -15.51
C HIS A 128 -5.68 -9.53 -16.36
N ASP A 129 -5.05 -10.24 -17.30
CA ASP A 129 -3.98 -9.71 -18.14
C ASP A 129 -4.50 -8.56 -19.01
N ALA A 130 -4.11 -7.32 -18.71
CA ALA A 130 -4.47 -6.14 -19.49
C ALA A 130 -3.25 -5.55 -20.22
N THR A 131 -3.53 -4.59 -21.11
CA THR A 131 -2.47 -3.84 -21.83
C THR A 131 -1.62 -3.00 -20.90
N TRP A 132 -2.20 -2.49 -19.81
CA TRP A 132 -1.49 -1.71 -18.80
C TRP A 132 -0.69 -2.58 -17.83
N GLY A 133 -1.08 -3.84 -17.61
CA GLY A 133 -0.59 -4.64 -16.49
C GLY A 133 -1.70 -5.47 -15.83
N GLN A 134 -1.49 -5.88 -14.59
CA GLN A 134 -2.48 -6.54 -13.72
C GLN A 134 -1.98 -6.56 -12.26
N ASP A 135 -2.82 -7.03 -11.34
CA ASP A 135 -2.39 -7.47 -10.02
C ASP A 135 -1.56 -8.75 -10.14
N VAL A 136 -0.31 -8.68 -9.73
CA VAL A 136 0.66 -9.77 -9.95
C VAL A 136 0.97 -10.55 -8.69
N LEU A 137 0.62 -10.06 -7.49
CA LEU A 137 1.03 -10.72 -6.24
C LEU A 137 -0.08 -11.63 -5.69
N LYS A 138 0.20 -12.93 -5.55
CA LYS A 138 -0.62 -13.81 -4.70
C LYS A 138 -0.29 -13.60 -3.24
N SER A 139 -0.87 -12.59 -2.61
CA SER A 139 -0.66 -12.42 -1.17
C SER A 139 -1.34 -13.53 -0.38
N GLY A 140 -2.50 -14.05 -0.82
CA GLY A 140 -3.25 -15.05 -0.05
C GLY A 140 -3.57 -14.54 1.36
N ARG A 141 -3.52 -15.40 2.38
CA ARG A 141 -3.67 -14.98 3.79
C ARG A 141 -2.33 -14.52 4.37
N THR A 142 -1.77 -13.44 3.81
CA THR A 142 -0.51 -12.82 4.28
C THR A 142 -0.66 -11.30 4.36
N ILE A 143 0.40 -10.64 4.81
CA ILE A 143 0.49 -9.18 4.83
C ILE A 143 0.97 -8.58 3.49
N GLY A 144 1.20 -9.40 2.45
CA GLY A 144 1.72 -8.92 1.16
C GLY A 144 3.17 -8.41 1.25
N VAL A 145 3.51 -7.40 0.46
CA VAL A 145 4.87 -6.80 0.43
C VAL A 145 4.98 -5.56 1.33
N GLY A 146 5.82 -5.62 2.34
CA GLY A 146 6.15 -4.45 3.17
C GLY A 146 5.00 -3.87 3.98
N SER A 147 3.86 -4.56 4.09
CA SER A 147 2.85 -4.17 5.06
C SER A 147 3.32 -4.48 6.48
N TYR A 148 2.48 -4.17 7.45
CA TYR A 148 2.81 -4.14 8.86
C TYR A 148 1.72 -4.78 9.72
N GLY A 149 2.14 -5.28 10.88
CA GLY A 149 1.26 -5.93 11.85
C GLY A 149 2.00 -6.23 13.15
N ARG A 150 1.48 -7.17 13.92
CA ARG A 150 2.10 -7.63 15.17
C ARG A 150 2.31 -9.15 15.10
N TYR A 151 3.56 -9.59 15.13
CA TYR A 151 3.92 -11.00 15.20
C TYR A 151 3.53 -11.60 16.55
N ASP A 152 2.69 -12.64 16.50
CA ASP A 152 2.29 -13.46 17.61
C ASP A 152 3.24 -14.68 17.69
N GLU A 153 4.18 -14.63 18.63
CA GLU A 153 5.16 -15.69 18.85
C GLU A 153 4.54 -16.99 19.38
N GLN A 154 3.37 -16.93 20.03
CA GLN A 154 2.72 -18.14 20.57
C GLN A 154 2.05 -18.96 19.46
N ASN A 155 1.48 -18.28 18.48
CA ASN A 155 0.67 -18.90 17.42
C ASN A 155 1.35 -18.86 16.04
N ASP A 156 2.56 -18.29 15.95
CA ASP A 156 3.38 -18.18 14.74
C ASP A 156 2.67 -17.54 13.53
N PHE A 157 2.00 -16.40 13.77
CA PHE A 157 1.35 -15.63 12.70
C PHE A 157 1.50 -14.11 12.92
N VAL A 158 1.24 -13.33 11.88
CA VAL A 158 1.18 -11.87 11.97
C VAL A 158 -0.28 -11.44 12.12
N GLU A 159 -0.63 -10.89 13.27
CA GLU A 159 -1.93 -10.27 13.51
C GLU A 159 -1.97 -8.88 12.86
N THR A 160 -3.04 -8.63 12.14
CA THR A 160 -3.25 -7.39 11.38
C THR A 160 -4.34 -6.56 12.06
N PHE A 161 -5.13 -5.81 11.30
CA PHE A 161 -6.03 -4.79 11.81
C PHE A 161 -7.45 -5.32 12.02
N LYS A 162 -7.57 -6.53 12.58
CA LYS A 162 -8.85 -7.21 12.80
C LYS A 162 -9.78 -6.50 13.79
N ILE A 163 -9.21 -5.89 14.83
CA ILE A 163 -9.97 -5.13 15.83
C ILE A 163 -9.38 -3.73 15.91
N VAL A 164 -10.09 -2.76 15.33
CA VAL A 164 -9.74 -1.33 15.37
C VAL A 164 -11.04 -0.57 15.64
N LYS A 165 -11.01 0.43 16.53
CA LYS A 165 -12.21 1.20 16.86
C LYS A 165 -12.61 2.16 15.74
N ASN A 166 -11.62 2.77 15.10
CA ASN A 166 -11.84 3.70 14.01
C ASN A 166 -10.61 3.77 13.11
N THR A 167 -10.83 3.82 11.80
CA THR A 167 -9.77 3.98 10.80
C THR A 167 -10.05 5.19 9.93
N THR A 168 -9.09 6.09 9.84
CA THR A 168 -9.14 7.26 8.94
C THR A 168 -8.00 7.22 7.95
N VAL A 169 -8.25 7.60 6.71
CA VAL A 169 -7.30 7.59 5.61
C VAL A 169 -7.24 8.97 4.98
N LYS A 170 -6.04 9.40 4.59
CA LYS A 170 -5.80 10.61 3.80
C LYS A 170 -4.79 10.33 2.70
N VAL A 171 -5.03 10.77 1.48
CA VAL A 171 -4.08 10.72 0.36
C VAL A 171 -3.68 12.13 -0.07
N VAL A 172 -2.40 12.30 -0.38
CA VAL A 172 -1.80 13.58 -0.80
C VAL A 172 -0.85 13.35 -1.96
N ASN A 173 -0.91 14.24 -2.96
CA ASN A 173 -0.04 14.24 -4.12
C ASN A 173 0.80 15.51 -4.12
N GLU A 174 2.12 15.36 -4.06
CA GLU A 174 3.08 16.46 -4.16
C GLU A 174 3.91 16.31 -5.45
N LYS A 175 4.80 17.26 -5.70
CA LYS A 175 5.58 17.30 -6.95
C LYS A 175 6.51 16.10 -7.13
N GLU A 176 7.23 15.72 -6.08
CA GLU A 176 8.28 14.69 -6.13
C GLU A 176 7.88 13.36 -5.44
N GLN A 177 6.81 13.40 -4.65
CA GLN A 177 6.32 12.26 -3.88
C GLN A 177 4.81 12.35 -3.68
N SER A 178 4.19 11.22 -3.41
CA SER A 178 2.78 11.11 -3.04
C SER A 178 2.66 10.13 -1.90
N TYR A 179 1.66 10.30 -1.03
CA TYR A 179 1.55 9.44 0.14
C TYR A 179 0.12 9.25 0.61
N ALA A 180 -0.08 8.13 1.30
CA ALA A 180 -1.26 7.88 2.10
C ALA A 180 -0.88 7.85 3.58
N THR A 181 -1.69 8.49 4.41
CA THR A 181 -1.63 8.38 5.87
C THR A 181 -2.87 7.66 6.36
N ILE A 182 -2.69 6.61 7.15
CA ILE A 182 -3.77 5.84 7.76
C ILE A 182 -3.59 5.91 9.27
N ASN A 183 -4.66 6.29 9.98
CA ASN A 183 -4.69 6.28 11.44
C ASN A 183 -5.64 5.17 11.91
N TYR A 184 -5.09 4.20 12.63
CA TYR A 184 -5.82 3.15 13.31
C TYR A 184 -5.96 3.52 14.79
N LYS A 185 -7.17 3.84 15.21
CA LYS A 185 -7.48 4.19 16.61
C LYS A 185 -7.93 2.97 17.39
N GLY A 186 -7.32 2.74 18.54
CA GLY A 186 -7.62 1.60 19.41
C GLY A 186 -7.44 0.25 18.72
N TRP A 187 -6.38 0.08 17.93
CA TRP A 187 -5.97 -1.22 17.41
C TRP A 187 -5.67 -2.17 18.57
N LYS A 188 -6.44 -3.25 18.62
CA LYS A 188 -6.40 -4.25 19.69
C LYS A 188 -5.87 -5.57 19.14
N THR A 189 -4.74 -5.98 19.68
CA THR A 189 -4.21 -7.34 19.56
C THR A 189 -4.28 -7.97 20.95
N TRP A 190 -3.16 -8.40 21.53
CA TRP A 190 -3.08 -8.81 22.93
C TRP A 190 -2.59 -7.67 23.84
N GLY A 191 -3.02 -7.68 25.10
CA GLY A 191 -2.74 -6.58 26.04
C GLY A 191 -3.56 -5.33 25.69
N ASP A 192 -3.09 -4.14 26.06
CA ASP A 192 -3.84 -2.90 25.84
C ASP A 192 -3.98 -2.52 24.37
N ALA A 193 -5.10 -1.86 24.03
CA ALA A 193 -5.29 -1.28 22.71
C ALA A 193 -4.36 -0.05 22.54
N ILE A 194 -3.83 0.13 21.34
CA ILE A 194 -2.96 1.25 21.01
C ILE A 194 -3.46 2.00 19.77
N ASP A 195 -2.96 3.20 19.55
CA ASP A 195 -3.10 3.85 18.26
C ASP A 195 -1.86 3.58 17.41
N LEU A 196 -2.07 3.37 16.10
CA LEU A 196 -1.00 3.28 15.11
C LEU A 196 -1.33 4.21 13.94
N GLN A 197 -0.39 5.08 13.58
CA GLN A 197 -0.40 5.82 12.33
C GLN A 197 0.63 5.22 11.38
N SER A 198 0.24 4.94 10.15
CA SER A 198 1.14 4.57 9.07
C SER A 198 1.14 5.65 8.00
N LYS A 199 2.33 6.01 7.48
CA LYS A 199 2.47 6.82 6.28
C LYS A 199 3.22 6.02 5.22
N LEU A 200 2.58 5.77 4.08
CA LEU A 200 3.17 5.10 2.92
C LEU A 200 3.47 6.15 1.87
N THR A 201 4.74 6.36 1.55
CA THR A 201 5.21 7.38 0.60
C THR A 201 5.83 6.73 -0.62
N ILE A 202 5.26 7.00 -1.79
CA ILE A 202 5.81 6.64 -3.09
C ILE A 202 6.48 7.85 -3.73
N PHE A 203 7.61 7.64 -4.39
CA PHE A 203 8.40 8.69 -5.02
C PHE A 203 8.26 8.64 -6.53
N ASN A 204 8.58 9.75 -7.20
CA ASN A 204 8.64 9.82 -8.66
C ASN A 204 9.91 9.14 -9.25
N LYS A 205 10.50 8.22 -8.50
CA LYS A 205 11.68 7.45 -8.86
C LYS A 205 11.58 6.05 -8.26
N ASP A 206 12.23 5.11 -8.93
CA ASP A 206 12.41 3.74 -8.46
C ASP A 206 11.09 3.02 -8.14
N ARG A 207 11.15 1.86 -7.48
CA ARG A 207 9.97 1.05 -7.16
C ARG A 207 9.62 1.08 -5.69
N PHE A 208 10.41 1.76 -4.86
CA PHE A 208 10.25 1.66 -3.42
C PHE A 208 9.16 2.57 -2.86
N VAL A 209 8.55 2.09 -1.79
CA VAL A 209 7.67 2.84 -0.91
C VAL A 209 8.34 2.93 0.44
N LYS A 210 8.41 4.14 1.00
CA LYS A 210 8.80 4.34 2.40
C LYS A 210 7.59 4.16 3.29
N VAL A 211 7.74 3.38 4.36
CA VAL A 211 6.73 3.21 5.39
C VAL A 211 7.25 3.82 6.69
N ASP A 212 6.51 4.77 7.24
CA ASP A 212 6.73 5.33 8.57
C ASP A 212 5.59 4.89 9.50
N LEU A 213 5.92 4.17 10.57
CA LEU A 213 4.95 3.74 11.59
C LEU A 213 5.18 4.53 12.87
N ASN A 214 4.10 5.08 13.44
CA ASN A 214 4.11 5.80 14.71
C ASN A 214 3.02 5.27 15.63
N LEU A 215 3.40 4.83 16.83
CA LEU A 215 2.53 4.18 17.81
C LEU A 215 2.37 5.07 19.05
N SER A 216 1.18 5.04 19.68
CA SER A 216 0.96 5.75 20.94
C SER A 216 1.85 5.20 22.09
N ASN A 217 2.07 3.89 22.08
CA ASN A 217 2.78 3.14 23.11
C ASN A 217 3.78 2.18 22.46
N THR A 218 4.85 1.84 23.18
CA THR A 218 5.79 0.82 22.70
C THR A 218 5.17 -0.57 22.81
N ILE A 219 5.25 -1.37 21.75
CA ILE A 219 4.80 -2.78 21.75
C ILE A 219 5.92 -3.70 21.31
N SER A 220 5.89 -4.93 21.83
CA SER A 220 6.69 -6.02 21.28
C SER A 220 5.97 -6.66 20.10
N GLY A 221 6.73 -7.17 19.14
CA GLY A 221 6.20 -7.92 18.00
C GLY A 221 5.78 -7.06 16.82
N LEU A 222 5.93 -5.71 16.86
CA LEU A 222 5.71 -4.89 15.67
C LEU A 222 6.58 -5.44 14.53
N CYS A 223 6.00 -5.70 13.37
CA CYS A 223 6.71 -6.38 12.30
C CYS A 223 6.29 -5.90 10.91
N THR A 224 7.15 -6.21 9.93
CA THR A 224 6.87 -6.13 8.49
C THR A 224 7.37 -7.41 7.81
N GLY A 225 7.22 -7.54 6.49
CA GLY A 225 7.69 -8.71 5.79
C GLY A 225 7.35 -8.74 4.31
N ILE A 226 7.65 -9.87 3.69
CA ILE A 226 7.26 -10.22 2.32
C ILE A 226 6.64 -11.61 2.31
N VAL A 227 5.84 -11.91 1.30
CA VAL A 227 5.21 -13.21 1.12
C VAL A 227 6.28 -14.32 1.05
N ALA A 228 6.07 -15.43 1.76
CA ALA A 228 6.92 -16.61 1.66
C ALA A 228 6.30 -17.61 0.69
N ILE A 229 6.91 -17.76 -0.48
CA ILE A 229 6.44 -18.67 -1.53
C ILE A 229 7.25 -19.96 -1.50
N LYS A 230 6.57 -21.09 -1.70
CA LYS A 230 7.19 -22.43 -1.71
C LYS A 230 8.27 -22.49 -2.80
N ASN A 231 9.43 -23.06 -2.46
CA ASN A 231 10.58 -23.22 -3.35
C ASN A 231 11.22 -21.92 -3.87
N ILE A 232 10.85 -20.76 -3.35
CA ILE A 232 11.56 -19.50 -3.61
C ILE A 232 12.50 -19.22 -2.43
N PRO A 233 13.82 -19.15 -2.64
CA PRO A 233 14.77 -18.90 -1.57
C PRO A 233 14.71 -17.44 -1.10
N LEU A 234 14.92 -17.24 0.21
CA LEU A 234 15.15 -15.92 0.78
C LEU A 234 16.62 -15.55 0.60
N LYS A 235 16.89 -14.32 0.17
CA LYS A 235 18.21 -13.68 0.22
C LYS A 235 18.21 -12.53 1.22
N GLN A 236 19.36 -12.29 1.82
CA GLN A 236 19.59 -11.21 2.76
C GLN A 236 20.83 -10.43 2.36
N GLY A 237 20.82 -9.13 2.62
CA GLY A 237 21.98 -8.25 2.45
C GLY A 237 22.10 -7.31 3.64
N ILE A 238 23.32 -6.92 3.98
CA ILE A 238 23.63 -5.97 5.07
C ILE A 238 24.54 -4.89 4.50
N SER A 239 24.22 -3.63 4.81
CA SER A 239 24.98 -2.47 4.38
C SER A 239 26.37 -2.44 5.04
N GLN A 240 27.36 -1.81 4.42
CA GLN A 240 28.75 -1.83 4.89
C GLN A 240 28.90 -1.22 6.29
N ASN A 241 28.14 -0.17 6.57
CA ASN A 241 28.15 0.48 7.89
C ASN A 241 27.29 -0.25 8.94
N LYS A 242 26.65 -1.37 8.57
CA LYS A 242 25.77 -2.20 9.41
C LYS A 242 24.59 -1.44 10.02
N LYS A 243 24.09 -0.40 9.35
CA LYS A 243 22.87 0.32 9.76
C LYS A 243 21.63 -0.18 9.08
N TRP A 244 21.74 -0.71 7.87
CA TRP A 244 20.60 -1.20 7.09
C TRP A 244 20.81 -2.64 6.64
N ALA A 245 19.71 -3.36 6.48
CA ALA A 245 19.68 -4.68 5.88
C ALA A 245 18.46 -4.82 4.99
N TYR A 246 18.45 -5.82 4.11
CA TYR A 246 17.25 -6.26 3.41
C TYR A 246 16.98 -7.75 3.58
N ILE A 247 15.70 -8.11 3.45
CA ILE A 247 15.27 -9.44 3.02
C ILE A 247 14.67 -9.32 1.63
N ALA A 248 14.89 -10.32 0.78
CA ALA A 248 14.37 -10.31 -0.58
C ALA A 248 14.13 -11.73 -1.13
N THR A 249 13.21 -11.83 -2.07
CA THR A 249 12.97 -13.04 -2.87
C THR A 249 12.90 -12.68 -4.34
N TYR A 250 13.27 -13.60 -5.22
CA TYR A 250 13.12 -13.46 -6.67
C TYR A 250 12.77 -14.81 -7.30
N GLY A 251 11.88 -14.80 -8.28
CA GLY A 251 11.53 -15.99 -9.07
C GLY A 251 10.08 -15.94 -9.55
N ASN A 252 9.56 -17.10 -10.00
CA ASN A 252 8.16 -17.23 -10.40
C ASN A 252 7.27 -17.24 -9.14
N GLN A 253 6.89 -16.03 -8.72
CA GLN A 253 6.05 -15.77 -7.54
C GLN A 253 4.90 -14.80 -7.86
N THR A 254 4.41 -14.87 -9.09
CA THR A 254 3.31 -14.08 -9.63
C THR A 254 2.02 -14.90 -9.73
N GLU A 255 0.86 -14.23 -9.87
CA GLU A 255 -0.45 -14.84 -10.19
C GLU A 255 -0.74 -15.02 -11.68
N THR A 256 0.24 -14.75 -12.52
CA THR A 256 0.02 -14.38 -13.92
C THR A 256 0.31 -15.56 -14.86
N LYS A 257 1.56 -15.68 -15.32
CA LYS A 257 2.03 -16.71 -16.25
C LYS A 257 3.20 -17.45 -15.61
N LYS A 258 3.44 -18.70 -16.04
CA LYS A 258 4.56 -19.52 -15.52
C LYS A 258 5.94 -18.95 -15.83
N ASP A 259 6.04 -18.05 -16.80
CA ASP A 259 7.31 -17.61 -17.37
C ASP A 259 7.68 -16.15 -17.03
N ASP A 260 6.98 -15.52 -16.09
CA ASP A 260 7.42 -14.25 -15.52
C ASP A 260 7.96 -14.41 -14.09
N ASN A 261 8.71 -13.40 -13.64
CA ASN A 261 9.31 -13.36 -12.33
C ASN A 261 8.94 -12.08 -11.62
N LEU A 262 8.91 -12.16 -10.30
CA LEU A 262 8.70 -11.01 -9.43
C LEU A 262 9.84 -11.00 -8.40
N GLY A 263 10.45 -9.84 -8.21
CA GLY A 263 11.31 -9.55 -7.06
C GLY A 263 10.49 -8.85 -5.97
N MET A 264 10.69 -9.22 -4.72
CA MET A 264 10.16 -8.48 -3.56
C MET A 264 11.28 -8.23 -2.57
N ALA A 265 11.32 -7.05 -1.97
CA ALA A 265 12.29 -6.73 -0.94
C ALA A 265 11.71 -5.81 0.15
N VAL A 266 12.25 -5.94 1.35
CA VAL A 266 12.07 -4.98 2.45
C VAL A 266 13.44 -4.60 3.00
N PHE A 267 13.73 -3.31 3.03
CA PHE A 267 14.91 -2.72 3.65
C PHE A 267 14.54 -2.17 5.03
N TYR A 268 15.27 -2.55 6.07
CA TYR A 268 14.98 -2.18 7.44
C TYR A 268 16.25 -1.76 8.21
N PRO A 269 16.11 -0.83 9.19
CA PRO A 269 17.23 -0.39 10.00
C PRO A 269 17.59 -1.45 11.06
N LEU A 270 18.88 -1.79 11.14
CA LEU A 270 19.39 -2.79 12.08
C LEU A 270 19.32 -2.35 13.54
N GLU A 271 19.24 -1.04 13.82
CA GLU A 271 19.02 -0.56 15.18
C GLU A 271 17.65 -0.99 15.74
N ASN A 272 16.62 -1.06 14.89
CA ASN A 272 15.28 -1.51 15.26
C ASN A 272 15.07 -3.01 15.06
N PHE A 273 15.98 -3.72 14.41
CA PHE A 273 15.83 -5.16 14.14
C PHE A 273 15.94 -6.00 15.41
N ASP A 274 14.96 -6.87 15.68
CA ASP A 274 15.00 -7.86 16.76
C ASP A 274 15.32 -9.25 16.21
N LYS A 275 14.44 -9.80 15.38
CA LYS A 275 14.61 -11.14 14.79
C LYS A 275 13.93 -11.27 13.44
N TYR A 276 14.42 -12.23 12.66
CA TYR A 276 13.74 -12.73 11.47
C TYR A 276 13.00 -14.03 11.82
N VAL A 277 11.77 -14.16 11.31
CA VAL A 277 10.92 -15.34 11.47
C VAL A 277 10.32 -15.70 10.11
N LYS A 278 10.36 -16.97 9.72
CA LYS A 278 9.55 -17.49 8.62
C LYS A 278 8.26 -18.10 9.18
N THR A 279 7.16 -17.36 9.13
CA THR A 279 5.84 -17.94 9.41
C THR A 279 5.43 -18.84 8.24
N LYS A 280 4.26 -19.50 8.34
CA LYS A 280 3.75 -20.38 7.27
C LYS A 280 3.74 -19.73 5.88
N SER A 281 3.53 -18.42 5.80
CA SER A 281 3.32 -17.72 4.52
C SER A 281 3.99 -16.34 4.45
N THR A 282 4.83 -15.96 5.42
CA THR A 282 5.49 -14.64 5.43
C THR A 282 6.92 -14.74 5.97
N HIS A 283 7.86 -14.18 5.20
CA HIS A 283 9.19 -13.82 5.68
C HIS A 283 9.07 -12.55 6.50
N THR A 284 9.20 -12.65 7.82
CA THR A 284 8.82 -11.62 8.78
C THR A 284 10.05 -11.03 9.44
N ILE A 285 10.14 -9.70 9.45
CA ILE A 285 11.08 -8.91 10.23
C ILE A 285 10.35 -8.39 11.45
N VAL A 286 10.75 -8.85 12.63
CA VAL A 286 10.24 -8.37 13.90
C VAL A 286 11.15 -7.25 14.39
N PHE A 287 10.55 -6.14 14.81
CA PHE A 287 11.25 -5.00 15.38
C PHE A 287 11.31 -5.10 16.90
N LYS A 288 12.38 -4.52 17.46
CA LYS A 288 12.50 -4.27 18.90
C LYS A 288 11.33 -3.42 19.37
N LYS A 289 11.04 -3.50 20.67
CA LYS A 289 10.00 -2.70 21.30
C LYS A 289 10.26 -1.21 21.11
N THR A 290 9.47 -0.57 20.23
CA THR A 290 9.65 0.83 19.78
C THR A 290 8.31 1.55 19.66
N LYS A 291 8.34 2.88 19.63
CA LYS A 291 7.18 3.73 19.29
C LYS A 291 7.16 4.11 17.82
N ASN A 292 8.29 4.01 17.13
CA ASN A 292 8.39 4.36 15.72
C ASN A 292 9.38 3.45 15.00
N VAL A 293 9.13 3.24 13.72
CA VAL A 293 10.06 2.58 12.80
C VAL A 293 9.81 3.07 11.39
N SER A 294 10.89 3.27 10.64
CA SER A 294 10.85 3.63 9.24
C SER A 294 11.58 2.56 8.44
N TYR A 295 10.99 2.10 7.35
CA TYR A 295 11.57 1.09 6.48
C TYR A 295 11.10 1.31 5.04
N TYR A 296 11.66 0.56 4.09
CA TYR A 296 11.27 0.62 2.69
C TYR A 296 10.88 -0.76 2.19
N PHE A 297 9.95 -0.82 1.24
CA PHE A 297 9.67 -2.05 0.49
C PHE A 297 9.62 -1.75 -1.00
N LEU A 298 9.82 -2.77 -1.83
CA LEU A 298 9.61 -2.70 -3.26
C LEU A 298 9.19 -4.05 -3.85
N GLY A 299 8.52 -3.98 -4.98
CA GLY A 299 8.34 -5.06 -5.95
C GLY A 299 9.07 -4.74 -7.26
N ALA A 300 9.44 -5.73 -8.04
CA ALA A 300 9.98 -5.56 -9.39
C ALA A 300 9.50 -6.70 -10.29
N TRP A 301 8.57 -6.42 -11.20
CA TRP A 301 8.00 -7.43 -12.09
C TRP A 301 8.80 -7.51 -13.38
N SER A 302 9.13 -8.72 -13.84
CA SER A 302 10.00 -8.90 -15.01
C SER A 302 9.38 -8.44 -16.33
N LEU A 303 8.07 -8.17 -16.38
CA LEU A 303 7.40 -7.66 -17.58
C LEU A 303 7.23 -6.13 -17.59
N GLU A 304 7.77 -5.42 -16.59
CA GLU A 304 7.77 -3.96 -16.60
C GLU A 304 8.73 -3.39 -17.66
N PRO A 305 8.42 -2.23 -18.27
CA PRO A 305 9.28 -1.61 -19.27
C PRO A 305 10.67 -1.30 -18.70
N ASN A 306 11.72 -1.78 -19.36
CA ASN A 306 13.12 -1.62 -18.93
C ASN A 306 13.35 -2.11 -17.48
N GLY A 307 12.67 -3.20 -17.12
CA GLY A 307 12.66 -3.75 -15.77
C GLY A 307 13.87 -4.60 -15.37
N LEU A 308 13.81 -5.09 -14.13
CA LEU A 308 14.76 -6.05 -13.58
C LEU A 308 14.33 -7.47 -13.97
N THR A 309 14.83 -7.96 -15.11
CA THR A 309 14.35 -9.21 -15.73
C THR A 309 15.09 -10.47 -15.27
N THR A 310 16.22 -10.32 -14.58
CA THR A 310 17.02 -11.45 -14.05
C THR A 310 17.25 -11.33 -12.55
N GLU A 311 17.41 -12.48 -11.89
CA GLU A 311 17.73 -12.55 -10.45
C GLU A 311 18.99 -11.75 -10.10
N GLU A 312 20.03 -11.87 -10.92
CA GLU A 312 21.28 -11.13 -10.75
C GLU A 312 21.04 -9.61 -10.83
N SER A 313 20.33 -9.14 -11.86
CA SER A 313 20.03 -7.71 -12.02
C SER A 313 19.21 -7.16 -10.85
N PHE A 314 18.28 -7.95 -10.33
CA PHE A 314 17.46 -7.58 -9.18
C PHE A 314 18.32 -7.40 -7.92
N TYR A 315 19.18 -8.38 -7.59
CA TYR A 315 20.01 -8.25 -6.40
C TYR A 315 21.10 -7.19 -6.53
N GLN A 316 21.69 -6.99 -7.71
CA GLN A 316 22.59 -5.87 -7.95
C GLN A 316 21.90 -4.51 -7.71
N ASP A 317 20.63 -4.38 -8.08
CA ASP A 317 19.84 -3.18 -7.78
C ASP A 317 19.58 -3.00 -6.28
N LEU A 318 19.30 -4.07 -5.53
CA LEU A 318 19.16 -4.01 -4.07
C LEU A 318 20.47 -3.63 -3.37
N ASP A 319 21.60 -4.16 -3.84
CA ASP A 319 22.91 -3.86 -3.25
C ASP A 319 23.29 -2.39 -3.49
N LYS A 320 22.99 -1.82 -4.66
CA LYS A 320 23.12 -0.37 -4.92
C LYS A 320 22.26 0.47 -3.98
N LYS A 321 21.04 0.02 -3.67
CA LYS A 321 20.15 0.68 -2.69
C LYS A 321 20.75 0.64 -1.28
N LEU A 322 21.38 -0.46 -0.88
CA LEU A 322 22.14 -0.50 0.38
C LEU A 322 23.28 0.51 0.39
N GLU A 323 24.02 0.69 -0.71
CA GLU A 323 25.09 1.71 -0.79
C GLU A 323 24.54 3.14 -0.64
N ILE A 324 23.36 3.42 -1.19
CA ILE A 324 22.68 4.72 -1.03
C ILE A 324 22.28 4.91 0.45
N LEU A 325 21.70 3.89 1.08
CA LEU A 325 21.36 3.90 2.50
C LEU A 325 22.61 4.06 3.39
N ASP A 326 23.74 3.43 3.03
CA ASP A 326 25.00 3.57 3.75
C ASP A 326 25.48 5.03 3.80
N LYS A 327 25.33 5.74 2.69
CA LYS A 327 25.79 7.13 2.52
C LYS A 327 24.81 8.14 3.11
N ASN A 328 23.51 7.94 2.86
CA ASN A 328 22.50 8.97 3.06
C ASN A 328 21.49 8.65 4.17
N ASN A 329 21.46 7.40 4.66
CA ASN A 329 20.45 6.88 5.59
C ASN A 329 19.00 6.96 5.06
N GLN A 330 18.82 7.14 3.75
CA GLN A 330 17.53 7.22 3.03
C GLN A 330 17.73 6.88 1.54
N LEU A 331 16.68 6.39 0.86
CA LEU A 331 16.68 6.02 -0.56
C LEU A 331 16.28 7.15 -1.52
#